data_AF-A0A533YH60-F1
#
_entry.id   AF-A0A533YH60-F1
#
_cell.length_a   1.000
_cell.length_b   1.000
_cell.length_c   1.000
_cell.angle_alpha   90.00
_cell.angle_beta   90.00
_cell.angle_gamma   90.00
#
_symmetry.space_group_name_H-M   'P 1'
#
loop_
_entity.id
_entity.type
_entity.pdbx_description
1 polymer ?
#
loop_
_entity_poly.entity_id
_entity_poly.type
_entity_poly.pdbx_seq_one_letter_code
_entity_poly.pdbx_strand_id
1 'polypeptide(L)'
;WEVPGDRGHWNVDWPYVAFHSSSLKPSSHDTDKETFLGMYGRQSLPDAVKEGKLRKRTGNWLDPVASLHAKISLRPNEKKTISFTLGAADSKAQASKYVLKYRRLPQVDRALQKVHERWGELLNTVTVDTPDDAMNIMQNVWLKYQTSIAG
;
A
#
# COMPACT_ATOMS: atom_id res chain seq x y z
N TRP A 1 -1.62 -27.85 6.71
CA TRP A 1 -0.69 -27.32 5.70
C TRP A 1 0.24 -26.34 6.39
N GLU A 2 1.33 -26.85 6.94
CA GLU A 2 2.40 -26.02 7.53
C GLU A 2 3.46 -25.83 6.45
N VAL A 3 3.85 -24.58 6.20
CA VAL A 3 5.03 -24.28 5.39
C VAL A 3 6.21 -24.28 6.38
N PRO A 4 7.17 -25.20 6.30
CA PRO A 4 8.33 -25.18 7.18
C PRO A 4 9.15 -23.93 6.87
N GLY A 5 9.32 -23.07 7.86
CA GLY A 5 10.26 -21.96 7.84
C GLY A 5 10.78 -21.73 9.25
N ASP A 6 11.95 -21.12 9.38
CA ASP A 6 12.68 -20.91 10.65
C ASP A 6 11.91 -20.10 11.73
N ARG A 7 10.65 -19.73 11.47
CA ARG A 7 9.82 -18.87 12.32
C ARG A 7 8.83 -19.63 13.22
N GLY A 8 8.85 -20.96 13.27
CA GLY A 8 7.96 -21.72 14.16
C GLY A 8 6.46 -21.48 13.91
N HIS A 9 5.63 -21.67 14.95
CA HIS A 9 4.17 -21.50 14.88
C HIS A 9 3.74 -20.15 14.28
N TRP A 10 2.62 -20.14 13.56
CA TRP A 10 2.04 -18.95 12.91
C TRP A 10 1.68 -17.77 13.85
N ASN A 11 1.85 -17.95 15.17
CA ASN A 11 1.52 -16.97 16.20
C ASN A 11 2.80 -16.48 16.91
N VAL A 12 3.74 -15.97 16.14
CA VAL A 12 4.95 -15.31 16.65
C VAL A 12 4.76 -13.81 16.73
N ASP A 13 5.42 -13.19 17.72
CA ASP A 13 5.43 -11.74 17.87
C ASP A 13 5.95 -11.08 16.59
N TRP A 14 5.18 -10.11 16.10
CA TRP A 14 5.57 -9.29 14.97
C TRP A 14 6.33 -8.06 15.49
N PRO A 15 7.65 -7.92 15.23
CA PRO A 15 8.49 -6.92 15.90
C PRO A 15 8.32 -5.50 15.34
N TYR A 16 7.40 -5.31 14.39
CA TYR A 16 7.20 -4.05 13.69
C TYR A 16 5.89 -3.38 14.08
N VAL A 17 5.82 -2.09 13.81
CA VAL A 17 4.61 -1.28 13.88
C VAL A 17 4.07 -1.08 12.47
N ALA A 18 2.90 -1.65 12.20
CA ALA A 18 2.13 -1.36 11.00
C ALA A 18 1.50 0.03 11.12
N PHE A 19 1.44 0.76 10.02
CA PHE A 19 0.68 1.99 9.94
C PHE A 19 0.00 2.11 8.59
N HIS A 20 -1.18 2.73 8.60
CA HIS A 20 -1.87 3.19 7.41
C HIS A 20 -2.20 4.67 7.61
N SER A 21 -1.81 5.51 6.66
CA SER A 21 -1.99 6.96 6.74
C SER A 21 -2.43 7.55 5.42
N SER A 22 -2.92 8.80 5.46
CA SER A 22 -3.33 9.55 4.28
C SER A 22 -2.81 10.98 4.33
N SER A 23 -2.50 11.57 3.16
CA SER A 23 -2.16 12.99 3.06
C SER A 23 -3.30 13.90 3.51
N LEU A 24 -4.54 13.52 3.18
CA LEU A 24 -5.74 14.14 3.71
C LEU A 24 -6.04 13.58 5.11
N LYS A 25 -6.32 14.46 6.08
CA LYS A 25 -6.73 14.01 7.42
C LYS A 25 -8.03 13.19 7.31
N PRO A 26 -8.03 11.90 7.72
CA PRO A 26 -9.26 11.10 7.72
C PRO A 26 -10.29 11.71 8.66
N SER A 27 -11.55 11.72 8.24
CA SER A 27 -12.69 12.17 9.05
C SER A 27 -13.12 11.13 10.09
N SER A 28 -12.79 9.86 9.84
CA SER A 28 -13.03 8.71 10.72
C SER A 28 -12.08 7.57 10.36
N HIS A 29 -11.92 6.60 11.24
CA HIS A 29 -11.23 5.34 10.96
C HIS A 29 -11.95 4.17 11.63
N ASP A 30 -11.62 2.94 11.26
CA ASP A 30 -12.09 1.69 11.88
C ASP A 30 -10.95 0.68 11.85
N THR A 31 -10.82 -0.13 12.89
CA THR A 31 -9.82 -1.21 12.96
C THR A 31 -10.40 -2.58 13.23
N ASP A 32 -11.71 -2.76 13.04
CA ASP A 32 -12.38 -4.06 13.09
C ASP A 32 -12.97 -4.41 11.72
N LYS A 33 -12.67 -5.61 11.23
CA LYS A 33 -13.11 -6.07 9.91
C LYS A 33 -14.61 -6.27 9.86
N GLU A 34 -15.18 -6.80 10.93
CA GLU A 34 -16.61 -7.09 10.99
C GLU A 34 -17.44 -5.80 11.01
N THR A 35 -17.06 -4.77 11.78
CA THR A 35 -17.76 -3.47 11.72
C THR A 35 -17.64 -2.78 10.37
N PHE A 36 -16.54 -3.00 9.63
CA PHE A 36 -16.34 -2.41 8.32
C PHE A 36 -17.16 -3.14 7.24
N LEU A 37 -17.06 -4.47 7.19
CA LEU A 37 -17.73 -5.29 6.18
C LEU A 37 -19.22 -5.48 6.48
N GLY A 38 -19.58 -5.63 7.76
CA GLY A 38 -20.87 -6.15 8.22
C GLY A 38 -20.77 -7.63 8.61
N MET A 39 -21.68 -8.07 9.48
CA MET A 39 -21.88 -9.50 9.76
C MET A 39 -22.34 -10.21 8.48
N TYR A 40 -21.54 -11.16 7.98
CA TYR A 40 -21.68 -11.77 6.65
C TYR A 40 -21.52 -10.79 5.46
N GLY A 41 -20.86 -9.65 5.70
CA GLY A 41 -20.57 -8.65 4.70
C GLY A 41 -19.57 -9.11 3.63
N ARG A 42 -19.55 -8.40 2.49
CA ARG A 42 -18.68 -8.69 1.35
C ARG A 42 -17.73 -7.53 1.10
N GLN A 43 -16.49 -7.81 0.71
CA GLN A 43 -15.51 -6.77 0.35
C GLN A 43 -15.96 -5.92 -0.83
N SER A 44 -16.74 -6.49 -1.76
CA SER A 44 -17.32 -5.76 -2.90
C SER A 44 -18.42 -4.78 -2.53
N LEU A 45 -19.03 -4.94 -1.35
CA LEU A 45 -20.11 -4.07 -0.88
C LEU A 45 -20.13 -3.97 0.67
N PRO A 46 -19.12 -3.34 1.28
CA PRO A 46 -19.02 -3.23 2.74
C PRO A 46 -20.16 -2.37 3.31
N ASP A 47 -20.70 -2.76 4.47
CA ASP A 47 -21.78 -2.03 5.14
C ASP A 47 -21.39 -0.59 5.49
N ALA A 48 -20.17 -0.38 5.98
CA ALA A 48 -19.70 0.96 6.33
C ALA A 48 -19.58 1.91 5.12
N VAL A 49 -19.34 1.35 3.92
CA VAL A 49 -19.29 2.11 2.66
C VAL A 49 -20.70 2.44 2.18
N LYS A 50 -21.62 1.45 2.18
CA LYS A 50 -23.03 1.66 1.82
C LYS A 50 -23.69 2.75 2.67
N GLU A 51 -23.38 2.77 3.96
CA GLU A 51 -23.92 3.75 4.89
C GLU A 51 -23.18 5.10 4.90
N GLY A 52 -22.01 5.18 4.25
CA GLY A 52 -21.17 6.38 4.25
C GLY A 52 -20.62 6.76 5.63
N LYS A 53 -20.50 5.80 6.57
CA LYS A 53 -19.95 6.03 7.91
C LYS A 53 -19.22 4.82 8.48
N LEU A 54 -18.08 5.06 9.12
CA LEU A 54 -17.37 4.05 9.91
C LEU A 54 -17.93 4.02 11.34
N ARG A 55 -17.76 2.88 12.03
CA ARG A 55 -18.19 2.65 13.41
C ARG A 55 -17.17 3.09 14.46
N LYS A 56 -15.92 3.36 14.05
CA LYS A 56 -14.82 3.77 14.93
C LYS A 56 -14.46 2.71 15.97
N ARG A 57 -14.64 1.42 15.64
CA ARG A 57 -14.23 0.34 16.52
C ARG A 57 -12.71 0.22 16.46
N THR A 58 -12.08 0.35 17.63
CA THR A 58 -10.63 0.26 17.80
C THR A 58 -10.31 -0.51 19.07
N GLY A 59 -9.19 -1.22 19.10
CA GLY A 59 -8.74 -1.95 20.28
C GLY A 59 -8.07 -3.27 19.98
N ASN A 60 -7.90 -4.06 21.03
CA ASN A 60 -7.27 -5.38 20.98
C ASN A 60 -8.33 -6.46 20.68
N TRP A 61 -7.88 -7.64 20.25
CA TRP A 61 -8.71 -8.83 20.03
C TRP A 61 -9.79 -8.67 18.94
N LEU A 62 -9.52 -7.80 17.98
CA LEU A 62 -10.35 -7.62 16.78
C LEU A 62 -9.79 -8.45 15.63
N ASP A 63 -10.55 -8.54 14.53
CA ASP A 63 -10.01 -8.93 13.24
C ASP A 63 -9.49 -7.65 12.55
N PRO A 64 -8.17 -7.39 12.58
CA PRO A 64 -7.66 -6.04 12.36
C PRO A 64 -7.80 -5.61 10.90
N VAL A 65 -8.33 -4.41 10.70
CA VAL A 65 -8.22 -3.66 9.45
C VAL A 65 -7.63 -2.29 9.71
N ALA A 66 -7.27 -1.57 8.65
CA ALA A 66 -6.91 -0.16 8.77
C ALA A 66 -7.78 0.66 7.81
N SER A 67 -9.05 0.87 8.17
CA SER A 67 -9.99 1.61 7.33
C SER A 67 -9.90 3.11 7.62
N LEU A 68 -9.73 3.94 6.58
CA LEU A 68 -9.64 5.40 6.67
C LEU A 68 -10.78 6.02 5.85
N HIS A 69 -11.58 6.89 6.46
CA HIS A 69 -12.68 7.58 5.78
C HIS A 69 -12.30 9.02 5.42
N ALA A 70 -12.07 9.25 4.13
CA ALA A 70 -11.84 10.57 3.56
C ALA A 70 -13.17 11.18 3.07
N LYS A 71 -13.56 12.34 3.63
CA LYS A 71 -14.65 13.16 3.09
C LYS A 71 -14.10 14.22 2.17
N ILE A 72 -14.58 14.26 0.94
CA ILE A 72 -14.09 15.14 -0.11
C ILE A 72 -15.28 15.81 -0.77
N SER A 73 -15.19 17.12 -0.95
CA SER A 73 -16.12 17.89 -1.77
C SER A 73 -15.31 18.45 -2.94
N LEU A 74 -15.82 18.28 -4.16
CA LEU A 74 -15.20 18.77 -5.39
C LEU A 74 -16.17 19.70 -6.09
N ARG A 75 -15.68 20.85 -6.55
CA ARG A 75 -16.39 21.72 -7.48
C ARG A 75 -16.39 21.11 -8.90
N PRO A 76 -17.25 21.59 -9.81
CA PRO A 76 -17.14 21.21 -11.22
C PRO A 76 -15.71 21.42 -11.74
N ASN A 77 -15.16 20.39 -12.40
CA ASN A 77 -13.79 20.35 -12.92
C ASN A 77 -12.65 20.40 -11.88
N GLU A 78 -12.95 20.37 -10.58
CA GLU A 78 -11.91 20.27 -9.55
C GLU A 78 -11.30 18.87 -9.52
N LYS A 79 -9.97 18.81 -9.41
CA LYS A 79 -9.22 17.58 -9.18
C LYS A 79 -8.51 17.65 -7.84
N LYS A 80 -8.55 16.55 -7.09
CA LYS A 80 -7.84 16.43 -5.81
C LYS A 80 -7.07 15.12 -5.74
N THR A 81 -5.78 15.23 -5.47
CA THR A 81 -4.90 14.08 -5.28
C THR A 81 -4.75 13.81 -3.79
N ILE A 82 -4.89 12.54 -3.41
CA ILE A 82 -4.71 12.07 -2.03
C ILE A 82 -3.78 10.87 -2.09
N SER A 83 -2.75 10.85 -1.25
CA SER A 83 -1.89 9.69 -1.09
C SER A 83 -2.36 8.88 0.11
N PHE A 84 -2.25 7.56 0.00
CA PHE A 84 -2.35 6.63 1.11
C PHE A 84 -1.01 5.92 1.26
N THR A 85 -0.57 5.70 2.49
CA THR A 85 0.70 5.04 2.78
C THR A 85 0.46 3.94 3.79
N LEU A 86 0.66 2.70 3.35
CA LEU A 86 0.72 1.50 4.17
C LEU A 86 2.18 1.13 4.36
N GLY A 87 2.60 0.84 5.59
CA GLY A 87 3.98 0.46 5.85
C GLY A 87 4.16 -0.23 7.20
N ALA A 88 5.35 -0.79 7.38
CA ALA A 88 5.85 -1.34 8.63
C ALA A 88 7.11 -0.57 9.05
N ALA A 89 7.34 -0.43 10.35
CA ALA A 89 8.47 0.30 10.91
C ALA A 89 8.94 -0.35 12.20
N ASP A 90 10.22 -0.19 12.55
CA ASP A 90 10.82 -0.79 13.77
C ASP A 90 10.26 -0.16 15.05
N SER A 91 9.64 1.02 14.94
CA SER A 91 9.06 1.71 16.09
C SER A 91 7.98 2.70 15.68
N LYS A 92 7.12 3.08 16.63
CA LYS A 92 6.12 4.13 16.46
C LYS A 92 6.75 5.47 16.06
N ALA A 93 7.94 5.78 16.56
CA ALA A 93 8.67 6.99 16.20
C ALA A 93 9.11 6.98 14.73
N GLN A 94 9.63 5.84 14.25
CA GLN A 94 10.01 5.68 12.84
C GLN A 94 8.77 5.68 11.92
N ALA A 95 7.70 4.97 12.30
CA ALA A 95 6.41 5.04 11.60
C ALA A 95 5.92 6.49 11.48
N SER A 96 5.99 7.27 12.56
CA SER A 96 5.60 8.68 12.57
C SER A 96 6.44 9.52 11.61
N LYS A 97 7.75 9.26 11.50
CA LYS A 97 8.62 9.91 10.51
C LYS A 97 8.18 9.60 9.08
N TYR A 98 7.86 8.34 8.76
CA TYR A 98 7.36 7.94 7.45
C TYR A 98 6.01 8.60 7.13
N VAL A 99 5.07 8.59 8.07
CA VAL A 99 3.78 9.26 7.92
C VAL A 99 3.98 10.74 7.63
N LEU A 100 4.79 11.47 8.41
CA LEU A 100 5.02 12.90 8.19
C LEU A 100 5.69 13.21 6.85
N LYS A 101 6.59 12.34 6.39
CA LYS A 101 7.24 12.46 5.08
C LYS A 101 6.25 12.26 3.94
N TYR A 102 5.53 11.13 3.91
CA TYR A 102 4.68 10.72 2.79
C TYR A 102 3.28 11.33 2.78
N ARG A 103 2.90 12.06 3.85
CA ARG A 103 1.74 12.97 3.82
C ARG A 103 1.91 14.14 2.86
N ARG A 104 3.14 14.47 2.46
CA ARG A 104 3.43 15.54 1.50
C ARG A 104 3.45 14.96 0.09
N LEU A 105 2.48 15.33 -0.75
CA LEU A 105 2.40 14.83 -2.15
C LEU A 105 3.71 14.96 -2.93
N PRO A 106 4.47 16.08 -2.85
CA PRO A 106 5.76 16.18 -3.55
C PRO A 106 6.79 15.14 -3.10
N GLN A 107 6.70 14.61 -1.88
CA GLN A 107 7.59 13.53 -1.41
C GLN A 107 7.16 12.17 -1.96
N VAL A 108 5.87 11.96 -2.22
CA VAL A 108 5.35 10.78 -2.91
C VAL A 108 5.81 10.80 -4.36
N ASP A 109 5.67 11.94 -5.05
CA ASP A 109 6.10 12.10 -6.43
C ASP A 109 7.61 11.87 -6.58
N ARG A 110 8.42 12.44 -5.69
CA ARG A 110 9.87 12.19 -5.65
C ARG A 110 10.21 10.73 -5.40
N ALA A 111 9.46 10.05 -4.53
CA ALA A 111 9.70 8.63 -4.27
C ALA A 111 9.38 7.77 -5.49
N LEU A 112 8.28 8.09 -6.20
CA LEU A 112 7.93 7.43 -7.46
C LEU A 112 8.97 7.70 -8.55
N GLN A 113 9.43 8.94 -8.68
CA GLN A 113 10.49 9.30 -9.62
C GLN A 113 11.78 8.50 -9.37
N LYS A 114 12.20 8.34 -8.11
CA LYS A 114 13.37 7.51 -7.76
C LYS A 114 13.19 6.04 -8.15
N VAL A 115 11.97 5.51 -8.07
CA VAL A 115 11.66 4.16 -8.56
C VAL A 115 11.84 4.10 -10.07
N HIS A 116 11.34 5.10 -10.82
CA HIS A 116 11.54 5.17 -12.26
C HIS A 116 13.01 5.29 -12.65
N GLU A 117 13.78 6.15 -11.98
CA GLU A 117 15.22 6.32 -12.21
C GLU A 117 15.96 4.99 -11.97
N ARG A 118 15.66 4.32 -10.85
CA ARG A 118 16.26 3.01 -10.53
C ARG A 118 15.93 1.94 -11.56
N TRP A 119 14.68 1.87 -12.02
CA TRP A 119 14.30 0.94 -13.08
C TRP A 119 14.96 1.31 -14.42
N GLY A 120 15.09 2.60 -14.72
CA GLY A 120 15.82 3.09 -15.89
C GLY A 120 17.28 2.62 -15.90
N GLU A 121 17.99 2.75 -14.78
CA GLU A 121 19.36 2.23 -14.64
C GLU A 121 19.44 0.72 -14.92
N LEU A 122 18.56 -0.06 -14.31
CA LEU A 122 18.56 -1.53 -14.44
C LEU A 122 18.20 -1.99 -15.86
N LEU A 123 17.19 -1.37 -16.47
CA LEU A 123 16.70 -1.79 -17.78
C LEU A 123 17.56 -1.28 -18.94
N ASN A 124 18.26 -0.14 -18.78
CA ASN A 124 19.07 0.43 -19.87
C ASN A 124 20.50 -0.10 -19.93
N THR A 125 20.91 -1.01 -19.03
CA THR A 125 22.29 -1.52 -18.98
C THR A 125 22.66 -2.36 -20.21
N VAL A 126 21.74 -3.17 -20.74
CA VAL A 126 21.96 -3.98 -21.95
C VAL A 126 20.69 -3.95 -22.79
N THR A 127 20.71 -3.34 -23.98
CA THR A 127 19.55 -3.32 -24.89
C THR A 127 19.81 -4.19 -26.12
N VAL A 128 18.82 -5.01 -26.47
CA VAL A 128 18.82 -5.81 -27.70
C VAL A 128 17.84 -5.17 -28.69
N ASP A 129 18.27 -5.03 -29.93
CA ASP A 129 17.47 -4.51 -31.03
C ASP A 129 17.47 -5.53 -32.17
N THR A 130 16.28 -6.05 -32.48
CA THR A 130 16.03 -7.04 -33.52
C THR A 130 14.78 -6.67 -34.33
N PRO A 131 14.58 -7.21 -35.53
CA PRO A 131 13.34 -7.02 -36.29
C PRO A 131 12.07 -7.57 -35.60
N ASP A 132 12.19 -8.29 -34.49
CA ASP A 132 11.08 -8.82 -33.71
C ASP A 132 10.86 -8.00 -32.43
N ASP A 133 9.81 -7.17 -32.45
CA ASP A 133 9.41 -6.32 -31.31
C ASP A 133 9.10 -7.13 -30.04
N ALA A 134 8.56 -8.35 -30.18
CA ALA A 134 8.25 -9.20 -29.03
C ALA A 134 9.53 -9.68 -28.35
N MET A 135 10.56 -10.04 -29.13
CA MET A 135 11.88 -10.40 -28.62
C MET A 135 12.52 -9.21 -27.90
N ASN A 136 12.44 -8.01 -28.50
CA ASN A 136 12.97 -6.78 -27.90
C ASN A 136 12.29 -6.48 -26.54
N ILE A 137 10.97 -6.57 -26.44
CA ILE A 137 10.23 -6.35 -25.18
C ILE A 137 10.59 -7.39 -24.12
N MET A 138 10.68 -8.67 -24.51
CA MET A 138 10.98 -9.76 -23.59
C MET A 138 12.38 -9.63 -22.98
N GLN A 139 13.39 -9.36 -23.81
CA GLN A 139 14.78 -9.23 -23.36
C GLN A 139 15.05 -7.91 -22.64
N ASN A 140 14.48 -6.81 -23.13
CA ASN A 140 14.80 -5.48 -22.59
C ASN A 140 14.05 -5.14 -21.32
N VAL A 141 12.88 -5.75 -21.08
CA VAL A 141 12.01 -5.45 -19.93
C VAL A 141 11.80 -6.67 -19.05
N TRP A 142 11.15 -7.72 -19.57
CA TRP A 142 10.61 -8.80 -18.73
C TRP A 142 11.67 -9.72 -18.12
N LEU A 143 12.67 -10.14 -18.90
CA LEU A 143 13.73 -11.01 -18.39
C LEU A 143 14.57 -10.32 -17.30
N LYS A 144 14.88 -9.03 -17.47
CA LYS A 144 15.60 -8.24 -16.47
C LYS A 144 14.77 -8.01 -15.20
N TYR A 145 13.48 -7.74 -15.37
CA TYR A 145 12.54 -7.64 -14.26
C TYR A 145 12.44 -8.96 -13.47
N GLN A 146 12.40 -10.10 -14.18
CA GLN A 146 12.31 -11.41 -13.54
C GLN A 146 13.58 -11.75 -12.75
N THR A 147 14.77 -11.47 -13.29
CA THR A 147 16.03 -11.69 -12.57
C THR A 147 16.17 -10.80 -11.35
N SER A 148 15.68 -9.56 -11.37
CA SER A 148 15.78 -8.64 -10.22
C SER A 148 14.84 -8.99 -9.06
N ILE A 149 13.83 -9.83 -9.28
CA ILE A 149 12.93 -10.36 -8.24
C ILE A 149 13.46 -11.67 -7.66
N ALA A 150 14.18 -12.45 -8.46
CA ALA A 150 14.63 -13.79 -8.09
C ALA A 150 15.98 -13.82 -7.33
N GLY A 151 16.72 -12.71 -7.30
CA GLY A 151 17.99 -12.57 -6.56
C GLY A 151 17.83 -11.76 -5.27
#